data_AF-A0A645BWZ7-F1
#
_entry.id   AF-A0A645BWZ7-F1
#
_cell.length_a   1.000
_cell.length_b   1.000
_cell.length_c   1.000
_cell.angle_alpha   90.00
_cell.angle_beta   90.00
_cell.angle_gamma   90.00
#
_symmetry.space_group_name_H-M   'P 1'
#
loop_
_entity.id
_entity.type
_entity.pdbx_description
1 polymer ?
#
loop_
_entity_poly.entity_id
_entity_poly.type
_entity_poly.pdbx_seq_one_letter_code
_entity_poly.pdbx_strand_id
1 'polypeptide(L)'
;MAAIDEAFHMSLVAASGNMEMARIHRDLTDRIRIVRRLEFTRNYRIDVTYEEHARILETLTTRDASATKALLHRHIAVSRDEVKNITLHTLQAAKQRMHMEMAA
;
A
#
# COMPACT_ATOMS: atom_id res chain seq x y z
N MET A 1 4.86 9.26 -5.75
CA MET A 1 5.00 8.46 -4.53
C MET A 1 4.59 7.00 -4.73
N ALA A 2 3.35 6.71 -5.14
CA ALA A 2 2.87 5.33 -5.33
C ALA A 2 3.80 4.41 -6.16
N ALA A 3 4.40 4.91 -7.24
CA ALA A 3 5.34 4.12 -8.04
C ALA A 3 6.64 3.75 -7.28
N ILE A 4 7.07 4.60 -6.34
CA ILE A 4 8.26 4.35 -5.50
C ILE A 4 7.94 3.29 -4.45
N ASP A 5 6.75 3.36 -3.85
CA ASP A 5 6.21 2.33 -2.95
C ASP A 5 6.11 0.96 -3.65
N GLU A 6 5.53 0.93 -4.85
CA GLU A 6 5.47 -0.28 -5.68
C GLU A 6 6.88 -0.83 -5.98
N ALA A 7 7.83 0.05 -6.36
CA ALA A 7 9.20 -0.36 -6.65
C ALA A 7 9.92 -0.95 -5.43
N PHE A 8 9.65 -0.43 -4.22
CA PHE A 8 10.17 -0.99 -2.97
C PHE A 8 9.75 -2.45 -2.79
N HIS A 9 8.44 -2.74 -2.88
CA HIS A 9 7.93 -4.11 -2.76
C HIS A 9 8.44 -5.03 -3.86
N MET A 10 8.46 -4.56 -5.12
CA MET A 10 9.01 -5.34 -6.24
C MET A 10 10.46 -5.74 -5.99
N SER A 11 11.26 -4.82 -5.46
CA SER A 11 12.68 -5.06 -5.17
C SER A 11 12.86 -6.10 -4.07
N LEU A 12 12.05 -6.06 -3.00
CA LEU A 12 12.10 -7.07 -1.94
C LEU A 12 11.74 -8.47 -2.44
N VAL A 13 10.69 -8.59 -3.27
CA VAL A 13 10.31 -9.90 -3.82
C VAL A 13 11.35 -10.41 -4.80
N ALA A 14 11.90 -9.54 -5.67
CA ALA A 14 12.97 -9.91 -6.58
C ALA A 14 14.24 -10.37 -5.84
N ALA A 15 14.57 -9.73 -4.72
CA ALA A 15 15.71 -10.09 -3.87
C ALA A 15 15.60 -11.50 -3.24
N SER A 16 14.40 -12.11 -3.21
CA SER A 16 14.23 -13.50 -2.77
C SER A 16 14.86 -14.53 -3.72
N GLY A 17 15.21 -14.13 -4.96
CA GLY A 17 15.70 -15.02 -6.01
C GLY A 17 14.61 -15.87 -6.68
N ASN A 18 13.36 -15.79 -6.22
CA ASN A 18 12.23 -16.51 -6.82
C ASN A 18 11.61 -15.68 -7.96
N MET A 19 12.09 -15.91 -9.18
CA MET A 19 11.65 -15.18 -10.37
C MET A 19 10.17 -15.37 -10.71
N GLU A 20 9.63 -16.58 -10.49
CA GLU A 20 8.21 -16.84 -10.75
C GLU A 20 7.33 -16.08 -9.74
N MET A 21 7.74 -16.04 -8.46
CA MET A 21 7.04 -15.24 -7.46
C MET A 21 7.12 -13.73 -7.79
N ALA A 22 8.27 -13.24 -8.25
CA ALA A 22 8.42 -11.85 -8.68
C ALA A 22 7.50 -11.51 -9.86
N ARG A 23 7.38 -12.42 -10.83
CA ARG A 23 6.47 -12.27 -11.97
C ARG A 23 5.00 -12.21 -11.52
N ILE A 24 4.56 -13.17 -10.70
CA ILE A 24 3.20 -13.20 -10.15
C ILE A 24 2.90 -11.95 -9.33
N HIS A 25 3.86 -11.50 -8.50
CA HIS A 25 3.71 -10.32 -7.66
C HIS A 25 3.54 -9.04 -8.49
N ARG A 26 4.29 -8.91 -9.61
CA ARG A 26 4.12 -7.82 -10.58
C ARG A 26 2.73 -7.85 -11.22
N ASP A 27 2.31 -9.01 -11.75
CA ASP A 27 0.99 -9.16 -12.37
C ASP A 27 -0.14 -8.78 -11.42
N LEU A 28 -0.04 -9.19 -10.15
CA LEU A 28 -1.01 -8.82 -9.11
C LEU A 28 -0.98 -7.31 -8.81
N THR A 29 0.20 -6.74 -8.67
CA THR A 29 0.37 -5.31 -8.34
C THR A 29 -0.21 -4.43 -9.45
N ASP A 30 -0.01 -4.81 -10.71
CA ASP A 30 -0.57 -4.09 -11.85
C ASP A 30 -2.11 -4.08 -11.86
N ARG A 31 -2.73 -5.20 -11.48
CA ARG A 31 -4.20 -5.31 -11.37
C ARG A 31 -4.80 -4.40 -10.29
N ILE A 32 -4.06 -4.15 -9.21
CA ILE A 32 -4.54 -3.34 -8.07
C ILE A 32 -3.95 -1.91 -8.04
N ARG A 33 -3.13 -1.54 -9.04
CA ARG A 33 -2.35 -0.30 -9.07
C ARG A 33 -3.18 0.96 -8.83
N ILE A 34 -4.32 1.08 -9.52
CA ILE A 34 -5.20 2.25 -9.41
C ILE A 34 -5.72 2.39 -7.96
N VAL A 35 -6.09 1.27 -7.36
CA VAL A 35 -6.64 1.22 -6.01
C VAL A 35 -5.56 1.58 -4.97
N ARG A 36 -4.32 1.09 -5.12
CA ARG A 36 -3.19 1.47 -4.26
C ARG A 36 -2.80 2.95 -4.37
N ARG A 37 -2.94 3.56 -5.55
CA ARG A 37 -2.67 5.01 -5.72
C ARG A 37 -3.56 5.89 -4.85
N LEU A 38 -4.77 5.45 -4.53
CA LEU A 38 -5.71 6.22 -3.69
C LEU A 38 -5.12 6.51 -2.31
N GLU A 39 -4.31 5.61 -1.75
CA GLU A 39 -3.69 5.78 -0.45
C GLU A 39 -2.86 7.07 -0.36
N PHE A 40 -2.14 7.39 -1.43
CA PHE A 40 -1.27 8.56 -1.53
C PHE A 40 -2.00 9.86 -1.86
N THR A 41 -3.35 9.86 -1.84
CA THR A 41 -4.14 11.10 -1.84
C THR A 41 -4.13 11.80 -0.48
N ARG A 42 -3.75 11.08 0.59
CA ARG A 42 -3.59 11.63 1.93
C ARG A 42 -2.11 11.94 2.19
N ASN A 43 -1.78 13.21 2.40
CA ASN A 43 -0.39 13.66 2.56
C ASN A 43 0.36 12.95 3.70
N TYR A 44 -0.28 12.66 4.84
CA TYR A 44 0.38 12.00 5.97
C TYR A 44 0.83 10.56 5.65
N ARG A 45 0.22 9.88 4.67
CA ARG A 45 0.59 8.49 4.34
C ARG A 45 2.01 8.40 3.81
N ILE A 46 2.50 9.46 3.16
CA ILE A 46 3.86 9.50 2.64
C ILE A 46 4.88 9.27 3.75
N ASP A 47 4.85 10.09 4.78
CA ASP A 47 5.82 10.04 5.89
C ASP A 47 5.72 8.71 6.64
N VAL A 48 4.50 8.25 6.91
CA VAL A 48 4.25 6.95 7.58
C VAL A 48 4.82 5.78 6.76
N THR A 49 4.61 5.77 5.43
CA THR A 49 5.17 4.73 4.56
C THR A 49 6.70 4.72 4.61
N TYR A 50 7.35 5.88 4.61
CA TYR A 50 8.82 5.94 4.74
C TYR A 50 9.31 5.39 6.08
N GLU A 51 8.65 5.73 7.19
CA GLU A 51 9.00 5.19 8.51
C GLU A 51 8.79 3.67 8.61
N GLU A 52 7.72 3.15 8.02
CA GLU A 52 7.46 1.71 7.93
C GLU A 52 8.53 1.01 7.09
N HIS A 53 8.87 1.56 5.92
CA HIS A 53 9.91 1.01 5.04
C HIS A 53 11.30 1.03 5.69
N ALA A 54 11.66 2.11 6.38
CA ALA A 54 12.93 2.21 7.10
C ALA A 54 13.05 1.08 8.14
N ARG A 55 12.01 0.86 8.95
CA ARG A 55 11.99 -0.23 9.95
C ARG A 55 12.07 -1.62 9.32
N ILE A 56 11.38 -1.84 8.20
CA ILE A 56 11.48 -3.10 7.44
C ILE A 56 12.93 -3.33 6.99
N LEU A 57 13.57 -2.31 6.41
CA LEU A 57 14.96 -2.40 5.97
C LEU A 57 15.93 -2.65 7.13
N GLU A 58 15.71 -2.03 8.29
CA GLU A 58 16.52 -2.24 9.50
C GLU A 58 16.47 -3.70 9.99
N THR A 59 15.28 -4.30 10.01
CA THR A 59 15.13 -5.73 10.37
C THR A 59 15.70 -6.67 9.31
N LEU A 60 15.66 -6.27 8.03
CA LEU A 60 16.31 -7.01 6.95
C LEU A 60 17.84 -6.97 7.04
N THR A 61 18.45 -5.83 7.34
CA THR A 61 19.92 -5.70 7.44
C THR A 61 20.49 -6.48 8.62
N THR A 62 19.74 -6.55 9.71
CA THR A 62 20.04 -7.39 10.89
C THR A 62 19.69 -8.86 10.70
N ARG A 63 19.10 -9.22 9.56
CA ARG A 63 18.66 -10.59 9.20
C ARG A 63 17.64 -11.19 10.18
N ASP A 64 16.86 -10.36 10.86
CA ASP A 64 15.74 -10.81 11.70
C ASP A 64 14.52 -11.09 10.82
N ALA A 65 14.42 -12.32 10.34
CA ALA A 65 13.33 -12.75 9.48
C ALA A 65 11.95 -12.69 10.17
N SER A 66 11.90 -12.91 11.48
CA SER A 66 10.65 -12.92 12.25
C SER A 66 10.09 -11.49 12.36
N ALA A 67 10.93 -10.55 12.79
CA ALA A 67 10.56 -9.15 12.90
C ALA A 67 10.22 -8.55 11.53
N THR A 68 11.05 -8.84 10.50
CA THR A 68 10.78 -8.40 9.12
C THR A 68 9.40 -8.86 8.65
N LYS A 69 9.08 -10.14 8.85
CA LYS A 69 7.79 -10.72 8.46
C LYS A 69 6.63 -10.04 9.20
N ALA A 70 6.76 -9.82 10.51
CA ALA A 70 5.73 -9.15 11.30
C ALA A 70 5.47 -7.71 10.81
N LEU A 71 6.54 -6.95 10.54
CA LEU A 71 6.45 -5.58 10.02
C LEU A 71 5.81 -5.54 8.63
N LEU A 72 6.20 -6.43 7.71
CA LEU A 72 5.60 -6.52 6.38
C LEU A 72 4.10 -6.84 6.45
N HIS A 73 3.70 -7.81 7.27
CA HIS A 73 2.28 -8.14 7.46
C HIS A 73 1.48 -6.95 8.00
N ARG A 74 2.03 -6.25 9.00
CA ARG A 74 1.42 -5.06 9.59
C ARG A 74 1.24 -3.96 8.54
N HIS A 75 2.31 -3.62 7.83
CA HIS A 75 2.33 -2.57 6.81
C HIS A 75 1.32 -2.85 5.68
N ILE A 76 1.28 -4.09 5.15
CA ILE A 76 0.33 -4.47 4.09
C ILE A 76 -1.11 -4.41 4.58
N ALA A 77 -1.38 -4.84 5.82
CA ALA A 77 -2.72 -4.79 6.40
C ALA A 77 -3.20 -3.35 6.60
N VAL A 78 -2.35 -2.48 7.15
CA VAL A 78 -2.67 -1.05 7.35
C VAL A 78 -2.94 -0.37 6.00
N SER A 79 -2.07 -0.57 5.01
CA SER A 79 -2.23 0.04 3.69
C SER A 79 -3.54 -0.39 3.02
N ARG A 80 -3.89 -1.68 3.10
CA ARG A 80 -5.18 -2.20 2.61
C ARG A 80 -6.37 -1.54 3.31
N ASP A 81 -6.32 -1.43 4.64
CA ASP A 81 -7.43 -0.87 5.42
C ASP A 81 -7.59 0.62 5.13
N GLU A 82 -6.51 1.36 4.89
CA GLU A 82 -6.60 2.77 4.53
C GLU A 82 -7.19 3.02 3.14
N VAL A 83 -6.81 2.22 2.15
CA VAL A 83 -7.45 2.28 0.84
C VAL A 83 -8.95 1.98 0.92
N LYS A 84 -9.34 1.00 1.75
CA LYS A 84 -10.76 0.69 2.02
C LYS A 84 -11.47 1.89 2.65
N ASN A 85 -10.87 2.52 3.67
CA ASN A 85 -11.44 3.69 4.33
C ASN A 85 -11.62 4.86 3.36
N ILE A 86 -10.61 5.15 2.54
CA ILE A 86 -10.69 6.19 1.51
C ILE A 86 -11.86 5.92 0.56
N THR A 87 -11.93 4.69 0.03
CA THR A 87 -12.98 4.30 -0.91
C THR A 87 -14.38 4.47 -0.30
N LEU A 88 -14.59 4.01 0.93
CA LEU A 88 -15.87 4.15 1.63
C LEU A 88 -16.25 5.61 1.87
N HIS A 89 -15.30 6.43 2.31
CA HIS A 89 -15.53 7.87 2.51
C HIS A 89 -15.88 8.58 1.21
N THR A 90 -15.18 8.27 0.11
CA THR A 90 -15.46 8.86 -1.20
C THR A 90 -16.86 8.50 -1.69
N LEU A 91 -17.28 7.24 -1.54
CA LEU A 91 -18.63 6.80 -1.91
C LEU A 91 -19.72 7.47 -1.06
N GLN A 92 -19.50 7.59 0.25
CA GLN A 92 -20.43 8.28 1.15
C GLN A 92 -20.58 9.77 0.79
N ALA A 93 -19.46 10.45 0.53
CA ALA A 93 -19.47 11.86 0.14
C ALA A 93 -20.16 12.06 -1.22
N ALA A 94 -19.94 11.18 -2.20
CA ALA A 94 -20.62 11.22 -3.49
C ALA A 94 -22.14 11.06 -3.33
N LYS A 95 -22.58 10.09 -2.52
CA LYS A 95 -24.01 9.89 -2.22
C LYS A 95 -24.64 11.13 -1.59
N GLN A 96 -23.97 11.77 -0.63
CA GLN A 96 -24.46 13.00 0.01
C GLN A 96 -24.58 14.16 -0.98
N ARG A 97 -23.60 14.33 -1.87
CA ARG A 97 -23.65 15.36 -2.93
C ARG A 97 -24.84 15.18 -3.86
N MET A 98 -25.06 13.94 -4.35
CA MET A 98 -26.23 13.63 -5.18
C MET A 98 -27.56 13.91 -4.47
N HIS A 99 -27.66 13.57 -3.18
CA HIS A 99 -28.85 13.88 -2.39
C HIS A 99 -29.08 15.38 -2.24
N MET A 100 -28.03 16.19 -2.06
CA MET A 100 -28.14 17.65 -1.98
C MET A 100 -28.53 18.27 -3.32
N GLU A 101 -27.96 17.79 -4.43
CA GLU A 101 -28.30 18.25 -5.79
C GLU A 101 -29.73 17.90 -6.21
N MET A 102 -30.28 16.77 -5.76
CA MET A 102 -31.68 16.41 -6.00
C MET A 102 -32.68 17.20 -5.14
N ALA A 103 -32.23 17.75 -4.01
CA ALA A 103 -33.06 18.51 -3.08
C ALA A 103 -33.05 20.03 -3.35
N ALA A 104 -32.21 20.49 -4.29
CA ALA A 104 -32.08 21.87 -4.76
C ALA A 104 -32.82 22.06 -6.08
#